data_AF-A0A442XGC9-F1
#
_entry.id   AF-A0A442XGC9-F1
#
_cell.length_a   1.000
_cell.length_b   1.000
_cell.length_c   1.000
_cell.angle_alpha   90.00
_cell.angle_beta   90.00
_cell.angle_gamma   90.00
#
_symmetry.space_group_name_H-M   'P 1'
#
loop_
_entity.id
_entity.type
_entity.pdbx_description
1 polymer ?
#
loop_
_entity_poly.entity_id
_entity_poly.type
_entity_poly.pdbx_seq_one_letter_code
_entity_poly.pdbx_strand_id
1 'polypeptide(L)'
;MATRPDKRLPISWRSMPFGALDAELAALCSAVSDSIADPNFPGALIPTLDATGDIQVMIVAPTVASWRRLKPVLVAFAGPTLTSFDGIPEALISGQALSDRVAQTQPAVTGIMRLPADRRARMTALRALIRARDTLARAPELQRTAPVPTSWLLARYQDYLNVGRRAAAAEILGRLRSELRLDSLNIKFLEVQLHATFAEWQAIVELGGFSSLCVARRTPAITGLLLEALYHTHLAQPFDAQDVAETRRRYENLVRPLAQPMLTAPAPAALTAHGWRIYGLEALQAPDRTDIADLLVQRSDDLGWVGGLLPVSSAHLESAIAAEAPLDIAREALMRVDAVDSNDLLADARAALARLAPEERALLREADPFRPPMQIAELLEATVPPTSWVDWLDRAADVSFVSALDVARQANNEWPINATAGDPVAVQALAAALDRAQVSDVAAERTAQALPYLVAWLQRVPDFPRAAMTPIYASLLTLFALSRARGATTYDSSQVLIGALLTSGLDSKAYKALIADINEIAGDGFGIDMIYWILEIVEDLGELRCRYQIHRRADVSPETIAAPRATVKPRLRIRSVAPRESELHWGWLWNLLDFCGG
;
A
#
# COMPACT_ATOMS: atom_id res chain seq x y z
N MET A 1 -4.08 17.10 33.99
CA MET A 1 -4.42 16.27 35.15
C MET A 1 -5.95 16.24 35.25
N ALA A 2 -6.58 15.33 34.49
CA ALA A 2 -7.97 14.91 34.57
C ALA A 2 -8.00 13.56 33.85
N THR A 3 -8.32 12.50 34.58
CA THR A 3 -8.23 11.11 34.14
C THR A 3 -9.27 10.82 33.05
N ARG A 4 -8.86 10.10 31.99
CA ARG A 4 -9.76 9.42 31.04
C ARG A 4 -10.94 8.79 31.80
N PRO A 5 -12.19 8.83 31.29
CA PRO A 5 -13.24 7.97 31.82
C PRO A 5 -12.81 6.54 31.50
N ASP A 6 -12.28 5.88 32.53
CA ASP A 6 -11.99 4.46 32.51
C ASP A 6 -13.28 3.75 32.12
N LYS A 7 -13.28 3.03 31.00
CA LYS A 7 -14.39 2.13 30.61
C LYS A 7 -14.63 1.04 31.66
N ARG A 8 -13.77 0.92 32.67
CA ARG A 8 -13.99 0.09 33.84
C ARG A 8 -14.77 0.89 34.87
N LEU A 9 -16.08 0.65 34.90
CA LEU A 9 -16.86 0.86 36.11
C LEU A 9 -16.13 0.10 37.26
N PRO A 10 -15.58 0.77 38.28
CA PRO A 10 -14.68 0.15 39.28
C PRO A 10 -15.32 -1.03 40.00
N ILE A 11 -14.66 -2.20 40.00
CA ILE A 11 -15.05 -3.53 40.56
C ILE A 11 -16.02 -3.52 41.78
N SER A 12 -16.03 -2.46 42.60
CA SER A 12 -17.06 -2.09 43.59
C SER A 12 -18.53 -1.99 43.13
N TRP A 13 -18.90 -2.09 41.84
CA TRP A 13 -20.33 -2.04 41.42
C TRP A 13 -21.12 -3.31 41.71
N ARG A 14 -20.44 -4.42 42.05
CA ARG A 14 -21.11 -5.70 42.37
C ARG A 14 -21.87 -5.69 43.69
N SER A 15 -21.56 -4.79 44.61
CA SER A 15 -22.28 -4.63 45.88
C SER A 15 -23.47 -3.69 45.71
N MET A 16 -24.45 -4.10 44.88
CA MET A 16 -25.75 -3.46 44.84
C MET A 16 -26.61 -3.96 46.01
N PRO A 17 -27.46 -3.11 46.61
CA PRO A 17 -28.23 -3.44 47.80
C PRO A 17 -29.45 -4.30 47.41
N PHE A 18 -29.23 -5.52 46.93
CA PHE A 18 -30.28 -6.50 46.68
C PHE A 18 -30.61 -7.35 47.92
N GLY A 19 -30.06 -7.01 49.10
CA GLY A 19 -30.22 -7.78 50.34
C GLY A 19 -31.66 -7.94 50.84
N ALA A 20 -32.61 -7.17 50.30
CA ALA A 20 -34.04 -7.27 50.59
C ALA A 20 -34.84 -8.04 49.51
N LEU A 21 -34.20 -8.47 48.42
CA LEU A 21 -34.84 -9.22 47.34
C LEU A 21 -34.71 -10.74 47.58
N ASP A 22 -35.68 -11.48 47.06
CA ASP A 22 -35.61 -12.94 46.92
C ASP A 22 -34.32 -13.37 46.21
N ALA A 23 -33.71 -14.47 46.66
CA ALA A 23 -32.40 -14.93 46.19
C ALA A 23 -32.38 -15.18 44.67
N GLU A 24 -33.50 -15.67 44.11
CA GLU A 24 -33.63 -15.92 42.67
C GLU A 24 -33.66 -14.60 41.87
N LEU A 25 -34.36 -13.57 42.38
CA LEU A 25 -34.39 -12.24 41.75
C LEU A 25 -33.03 -11.54 41.86
N ALA A 26 -32.36 -11.66 43.00
CA ALA A 26 -31.01 -11.12 43.19
C ALA A 26 -30.01 -11.75 42.20
N ALA A 27 -30.10 -13.06 41.97
CA ALA A 27 -29.26 -13.77 40.99
C ALA A 27 -29.54 -13.28 39.55
N LEU A 28 -30.81 -13.10 39.17
CA LEU A 28 -31.17 -12.57 37.86
C LEU A 28 -30.70 -11.12 37.65
N CYS A 29 -30.83 -10.26 38.67
CA CYS A 29 -30.31 -8.90 38.62
C CYS A 29 -28.78 -8.91 38.46
N SER A 30 -28.06 -9.74 39.22
CA SER A 30 -26.61 -9.89 39.08
C SER A 30 -26.21 -10.31 37.66
N ALA A 31 -26.94 -11.24 37.05
CA ALA A 31 -26.67 -11.67 35.68
C ALA A 31 -26.90 -10.53 34.66
N VAL A 32 -27.95 -9.73 34.82
CA VAL A 32 -28.16 -8.55 33.96
C VAL A 32 -27.02 -7.54 34.12
N SER A 33 -26.54 -7.35 35.36
CA SER A 33 -25.41 -6.45 35.66
C SER A 33 -24.08 -6.89 35.05
N ASP A 34 -23.89 -8.13 34.62
CA ASP A 34 -22.65 -8.55 33.94
C ASP A 34 -22.38 -7.74 32.65
N SER A 35 -23.42 -7.16 32.05
CA SER A 35 -23.29 -6.25 30.91
C SER A 35 -22.39 -5.04 31.19
N ILE A 36 -22.21 -4.65 32.46
CA ILE A 36 -21.29 -3.60 32.90
C ILE A 36 -19.82 -3.98 32.65
N ALA A 37 -19.51 -5.27 32.81
CA ALA A 37 -18.13 -5.78 32.73
C ALA A 37 -17.78 -6.34 31.35
N ASP A 38 -18.77 -6.55 30.48
CA ASP A 38 -18.57 -7.07 29.14
C ASP A 38 -18.07 -5.97 28.18
N PRO A 39 -16.81 -6.03 27.70
CA PRO A 39 -16.27 -5.02 26.80
C PRO A 39 -16.93 -5.01 25.41
N ASN A 40 -17.59 -6.11 25.03
CA ASN A 40 -18.22 -6.28 23.73
C ASN A 40 -19.70 -5.89 23.75
N PHE A 41 -20.28 -5.68 24.93
CA PHE A 41 -21.65 -5.22 25.06
C PHE A 41 -21.74 -3.71 24.73
N PRO A 42 -22.68 -3.26 23.86
CA PRO A 42 -22.74 -1.88 23.39
C PRO A 42 -23.36 -0.90 24.41
N GLY A 43 -23.00 -1.01 25.69
CA GLY A 43 -23.49 -0.15 26.77
C GLY A 43 -23.44 -0.82 28.13
N ALA A 44 -24.40 -0.54 29.00
CA ALA A 44 -24.60 -1.24 30.27
C ALA A 44 -26.09 -1.31 30.64
N LEU A 45 -26.49 -2.43 31.24
CA LEU A 45 -27.79 -2.63 31.88
C LEU A 45 -27.58 -2.71 33.39
N ILE A 46 -28.20 -1.79 34.12
CA ILE A 46 -27.97 -1.61 35.55
C ILE A 46 -29.31 -1.74 36.28
N PRO A 47 -29.65 -2.93 36.81
CA PRO A 47 -30.81 -3.11 37.67
C PRO A 47 -30.66 -2.27 38.94
N THR A 48 -31.72 -1.56 39.31
CA THR A 48 -31.79 -0.73 40.52
C THR A 48 -33.21 -0.77 41.07
N LEU A 49 -33.38 -0.32 42.32
CA LEU A 49 -34.69 -0.09 42.90
C LEU A 49 -35.09 1.37 42.66
N ASP A 50 -36.37 1.62 42.38
CA ASP A 50 -36.94 2.96 42.38
C ASP A 50 -37.28 3.43 43.81
N ALA A 51 -37.83 4.64 43.94
CA ALA A 51 -38.20 5.22 45.24
C ALA A 51 -39.31 4.43 45.96
N THR A 52 -40.08 3.62 45.22
CA THR A 52 -41.15 2.76 45.75
C THR A 52 -40.67 1.35 46.09
N GLY A 53 -39.40 1.02 45.79
CA GLY A 53 -38.81 -0.29 46.04
C GLY A 53 -39.05 -1.30 44.90
N ASP A 54 -39.55 -0.86 43.75
CA ASP A 54 -39.75 -1.71 42.57
C ASP A 54 -38.48 -1.75 41.71
N ILE A 55 -38.29 -2.87 41.01
CA ILE A 55 -37.09 -3.08 40.18
C ILE A 55 -37.26 -2.36 38.84
N GLN A 56 -36.28 -1.52 38.52
CA GLN A 56 -36.10 -0.92 37.20
C GLN A 56 -34.69 -1.20 36.68
N VAL A 57 -34.50 -1.14 35.37
CA VAL A 57 -33.19 -1.31 34.73
C VAL A 57 -32.82 0.00 34.04
N MET A 58 -31.73 0.60 34.50
CA MET A 58 -31.14 1.76 33.87
C MET A 58 -30.27 1.30 32.70
N ILE A 59 -30.50 1.88 31.53
CA ILE A 59 -29.80 1.56 30.29
C ILE A 59 -28.87 2.73 29.98
N VAL A 60 -27.59 2.42 29.77
CA VAL A 60 -26.55 3.43 29.55
C VAL A 60 -25.83 3.13 28.25
N ALA A 61 -25.81 4.09 27.32
CA ALA A 61 -25.07 3.97 26.06
C ALA A 61 -23.99 5.07 25.96
N PRO A 62 -22.70 4.72 25.78
CA PRO A 62 -21.62 5.69 25.73
C PRO A 62 -21.60 6.52 24.44
N THR A 63 -22.24 6.02 23.37
CA THR A 63 -22.34 6.70 22.07
C THR A 63 -23.73 6.49 21.44
N VAL A 64 -24.14 7.40 20.55
CA VAL A 64 -25.40 7.28 19.79
C VAL A 64 -25.42 6.01 18.92
N ALA A 65 -24.27 5.59 18.39
CA ALA A 65 -24.14 4.33 17.65
C ALA A 65 -24.40 3.10 18.53
N SER A 66 -23.91 3.13 19.77
CA SER A 66 -24.14 2.06 20.76
C SER A 66 -25.63 1.96 21.12
N TRP A 67 -26.31 3.10 21.29
CA TRP A 67 -27.76 3.15 21.48
C TRP A 67 -28.55 2.58 20.29
N ARG A 68 -28.15 2.90 19.05
CA ARG A 68 -28.77 2.34 17.83
C ARG A 68 -28.64 0.82 17.74
N ARG A 69 -27.56 0.23 18.29
CA ARG A 69 -27.39 -1.23 18.38
C ARG A 69 -28.22 -1.85 19.50
N LEU A 70 -28.28 -1.21 20.68
CA LEU A 70 -29.03 -1.71 21.83
C LEU A 70 -30.55 -1.64 21.65
N LYS A 71 -31.07 -0.48 21.22
CA LYS A 71 -32.50 -0.18 21.15
C LYS A 71 -33.33 -1.29 20.47
N PRO A 72 -33.05 -1.71 19.22
CA PRO A 72 -33.90 -2.68 18.54
C PRO A 72 -33.93 -4.03 19.24
N VAL A 73 -32.79 -4.46 19.81
CA VAL A 73 -32.71 -5.74 20.54
C VAL A 73 -33.48 -5.65 21.86
N LEU A 74 -33.31 -4.56 22.62
CA LEU A 74 -34.02 -4.38 23.89
C LEU A 74 -35.54 -4.26 23.68
N VAL A 75 -36.00 -3.56 22.64
CA VAL A 75 -37.41 -3.49 22.27
C VAL A 75 -37.96 -4.87 21.86
N ALA A 76 -37.18 -5.66 21.10
CA ALA A 76 -37.63 -6.98 20.64
C ALA A 76 -37.75 -8.00 21.79
N PHE A 77 -36.82 -7.97 22.75
CA PHE A 77 -36.79 -8.95 23.84
C PHE A 77 -37.56 -8.50 25.09
N ALA A 78 -37.50 -7.21 25.42
CA ALA A 78 -38.03 -6.64 26.66
C ALA A 78 -38.78 -5.33 26.39
N GLY A 79 -39.51 -5.24 25.28
CA GLY A 79 -40.31 -4.07 24.89
C GLY A 79 -41.63 -3.90 25.65
N PRO A 80 -42.58 -3.10 25.11
CA PRO A 80 -43.80 -2.67 25.81
C PRO A 80 -44.75 -3.80 26.24
N THR A 81 -44.64 -4.96 25.62
CA THR A 81 -45.45 -6.15 25.96
C THR A 81 -45.00 -6.82 27.26
N LEU A 82 -43.77 -6.53 27.72
CA LEU A 82 -43.15 -7.17 28.88
C LEU A 82 -42.64 -6.16 29.93
N THR A 83 -42.29 -4.94 29.51
CA THR A 83 -41.77 -3.87 30.37
C THR A 83 -42.32 -2.51 29.93
N SER A 84 -41.93 -1.42 30.60
CA SER A 84 -42.27 -0.06 30.14
C SER A 84 -41.42 0.46 28.98
N PHE A 85 -40.49 -0.33 28.43
CA PHE A 85 -39.49 0.18 27.49
C PHE A 85 -40.00 0.24 26.05
N ASP A 86 -40.06 1.45 25.49
CA ASP A 86 -40.48 1.74 24.11
C ASP A 86 -39.30 2.14 23.20
N GLY A 87 -38.08 2.20 23.75
CA GLY A 87 -36.88 2.62 23.04
C GLY A 87 -36.76 4.14 22.85
N ILE A 88 -37.51 4.94 23.61
CA ILE A 88 -37.31 6.38 23.72
C ILE A 88 -36.28 6.66 24.84
N PRO A 89 -35.26 7.50 24.60
CA PRO A 89 -34.33 7.91 25.65
C PRO A 89 -35.05 8.60 26.81
N GLU A 90 -34.66 8.27 28.04
CA GLU A 90 -35.18 8.88 29.26
C GLU A 90 -34.00 9.44 30.07
N ALA A 91 -34.17 10.66 30.59
CA ALA A 91 -33.15 11.31 31.41
C ALA A 91 -33.03 10.61 32.77
N LEU A 92 -31.82 10.61 33.34
CA LEU A 92 -31.59 10.09 34.68
C LEU A 92 -32.29 10.96 35.73
N ILE A 93 -32.90 10.32 36.72
CA ILE A 93 -33.54 11.02 37.84
C ILE A 93 -32.44 11.51 38.79
N SER A 94 -32.29 12.83 38.89
CA SER A 94 -31.33 13.49 39.79
C SER A 94 -31.65 13.23 41.26
N GLY A 95 -30.63 13.07 42.10
CA GLY A 95 -30.77 12.88 43.55
C GLY A 95 -30.73 11.42 44.02
N GLN A 96 -30.56 10.46 43.10
CA GLN A 96 -30.20 9.09 43.46
C GLN A 96 -28.70 8.88 43.27
N ALA A 97 -28.02 8.35 44.30
CA ALA A 97 -26.57 8.14 44.29
C ALA A 97 -26.06 7.34 43.08
N LEU A 98 -26.87 6.38 42.57
CA LEU A 98 -26.53 5.62 41.37
C LEU A 98 -26.66 6.46 40.09
N SER A 99 -27.76 7.20 39.93
CA SER A 99 -27.97 8.12 38.80
C SER A 99 -26.86 9.16 38.72
N ASP A 100 -26.47 9.73 39.84
CA ASP A 100 -25.41 10.75 39.90
C ASP A 100 -24.04 10.15 39.51
N ARG A 101 -23.75 8.89 39.93
CA ARG A 101 -22.53 8.18 39.51
C ARG A 101 -22.54 7.83 38.02
N VAL A 102 -23.69 7.47 37.46
CA VAL A 102 -23.82 7.22 36.01
C VAL A 102 -23.67 8.53 35.23
N ALA A 103 -24.26 9.63 35.70
CA ALA A 103 -24.12 10.94 35.08
C ALA A 103 -22.66 11.43 35.01
N GLN A 104 -21.84 11.12 36.02
CA GLN A 104 -20.39 11.40 36.01
C GLN A 104 -19.63 10.70 34.87
N THR A 105 -20.16 9.59 34.33
CA THR A 105 -19.56 8.90 33.17
C THR A 105 -19.84 9.57 31.83
N GLN A 106 -20.67 10.63 31.81
CA GLN A 106 -21.08 11.37 30.61
C GLN A 106 -21.60 10.46 29.47
N PRO A 107 -22.63 9.64 29.70
CA PRO A 107 -23.20 8.82 28.65
C PRO A 107 -23.87 9.68 27.57
N ALA A 108 -23.79 9.24 26.31
CA ALA A 108 -24.43 9.95 25.20
C ALA A 108 -25.96 9.78 25.21
N VAL A 109 -26.45 8.62 25.65
CA VAL A 109 -27.88 8.31 25.74
C VAL A 109 -28.17 7.44 26.95
N THR A 110 -29.25 7.73 27.66
CA THR A 110 -29.76 6.95 28.79
C THR A 110 -31.22 6.54 28.57
N GLY A 111 -31.67 5.52 29.29
CA GLY A 111 -33.07 5.10 29.32
C GLY A 111 -33.40 4.37 30.61
N ILE A 112 -34.69 4.35 30.96
CA ILE A 112 -35.18 3.64 32.15
C ILE A 112 -36.22 2.61 31.69
N MET A 113 -36.01 1.35 32.08
CA MET A 113 -36.93 0.25 31.82
C MET A 113 -37.53 -0.21 33.15
N ARG A 114 -38.81 0.10 33.38
CA ARG A 114 -39.53 -0.31 34.58
C ARG A 114 -40.05 -1.72 34.39
N LEU A 115 -39.79 -2.60 35.35
CA LEU A 115 -40.25 -3.99 35.30
C LEU A 115 -41.64 -4.12 35.93
N PRO A 116 -42.43 -5.14 35.56
CA PRO A 116 -43.74 -5.38 36.16
C PRO A 116 -43.65 -5.63 37.67
N ALA A 117 -44.68 -5.19 38.40
CA ALA A 117 -44.81 -5.48 39.83
C ALA A 117 -44.94 -6.99 40.10
N ASP A 118 -45.67 -7.72 39.25
CA ASP A 118 -45.87 -9.17 39.36
C ASP A 118 -44.54 -9.95 39.29
N ARG A 119 -44.33 -10.86 40.27
CA ARG A 119 -43.07 -11.63 40.39
C ARG A 119 -42.77 -12.43 39.13
N ARG A 120 -43.77 -13.13 38.56
CA ARG A 120 -43.55 -14.03 37.42
C ARG A 120 -43.22 -13.24 36.15
N ALA A 121 -43.94 -12.15 35.90
CA ALA A 121 -43.67 -11.23 34.80
C ALA A 121 -42.30 -10.56 34.95
N ARG A 122 -41.94 -10.11 36.17
CA ARG A 122 -40.63 -9.52 36.49
C ARG A 122 -39.46 -10.47 36.19
N MET A 123 -39.56 -11.73 36.62
CA MET A 123 -38.55 -12.74 36.32
C MET A 123 -38.46 -13.03 34.81
N THR A 124 -39.60 -13.02 34.12
CA THR A 124 -39.64 -13.22 32.67
C THR A 124 -38.92 -12.09 31.93
N ALA A 125 -39.11 -10.84 32.38
CA ALA A 125 -38.42 -9.67 31.86
C ALA A 125 -36.89 -9.74 32.07
N LEU A 126 -36.44 -10.06 33.29
CA LEU A 126 -35.01 -10.21 33.58
C LEU A 126 -34.37 -11.33 32.74
N ARG A 127 -35.04 -12.48 32.61
CA ARG A 127 -34.58 -13.57 31.72
C ARG A 127 -34.55 -13.14 30.26
N ALA A 128 -35.47 -12.29 29.82
CA ALA A 128 -35.46 -11.75 28.46
C ALA A 128 -34.26 -10.82 28.21
N LEU A 129 -33.88 -10.00 29.21
CA LEU A 129 -32.68 -9.17 29.15
C LEU A 129 -31.39 -9.98 29.09
N ILE A 130 -31.31 -11.09 29.84
CA ILE A 130 -30.17 -12.03 29.74
C ILE A 130 -30.11 -12.62 28.33
N ARG A 131 -31.24 -13.05 27.75
CA ARG A 131 -31.28 -13.53 26.36
C ARG A 131 -30.89 -12.45 25.34
N ALA A 132 -31.29 -11.20 25.57
CA ALA A 132 -30.91 -10.07 24.72
C ALA A 132 -29.38 -9.86 24.74
N ARG A 133 -28.76 -9.90 25.93
CA ARG A 133 -27.31 -9.85 26.12
C ARG A 133 -26.61 -11.00 25.41
N ASP A 134 -27.07 -12.24 25.61
CA ASP A 134 -26.47 -13.42 24.99
C ASP A 134 -26.67 -13.44 23.46
N THR A 135 -27.71 -12.78 22.96
CA THR A 135 -27.94 -12.59 21.51
C THR A 135 -26.99 -11.56 20.93
N LEU A 136 -26.77 -10.44 21.64
CA LEU A 136 -25.78 -9.44 21.25
C LEU A 136 -24.35 -9.98 21.29
N ALA A 137 -24.03 -10.82 22.28
CA ALA A 137 -22.72 -11.47 22.39
C ALA A 137 -22.44 -12.48 21.25
N ARG A 138 -23.49 -13.09 20.69
CA ARG A 138 -23.39 -14.03 19.56
C ARG A 138 -23.60 -13.38 18.20
N ALA A 139 -24.02 -12.12 18.15
CA ALA A 139 -24.27 -11.42 16.90
C ALA A 139 -22.92 -11.18 16.19
N PRO A 140 -22.79 -11.57 14.91
CA PRO A 140 -21.59 -11.26 14.15
C PRO A 140 -21.42 -9.73 14.09
N GLU A 141 -20.19 -9.24 14.20
CA GLU A 141 -19.88 -7.82 14.08
C GLU A 141 -20.31 -7.31 12.70
N LEU A 142 -21.46 -6.65 12.63
CA LEU A 142 -21.99 -6.03 11.41
C LEU A 142 -21.21 -4.75 11.04
N GLN A 143 -20.19 -4.36 11.81
CA GLN A 143 -19.17 -3.41 11.38
C GLN A 143 -18.14 -4.11 10.47
N ARG A 144 -18.60 -4.85 9.46
CA ARG A 144 -17.74 -5.11 8.32
C ARG A 144 -17.65 -3.79 7.56
N THR A 145 -16.48 -3.17 7.60
CA THR A 145 -16.02 -2.26 6.54
C THR A 145 -16.46 -2.87 5.21
N ALA A 146 -17.14 -2.09 4.36
CA ALA A 146 -17.62 -2.60 3.07
C ALA A 146 -16.50 -3.42 2.38
N PRO A 147 -16.82 -4.57 1.76
CA PRO A 147 -15.79 -5.41 1.15
C PRO A 147 -14.95 -4.57 0.20
N VAL A 148 -13.67 -4.41 0.51
CA VAL A 148 -12.75 -3.67 -0.35
C VAL A 148 -12.63 -4.45 -1.67
N PRO A 149 -12.78 -3.82 -2.83
CA PRO A 149 -12.59 -4.49 -4.11
C PRO A 149 -11.20 -5.12 -4.23
N THR A 150 -11.08 -6.26 -4.91
CA THR A 150 -9.77 -6.90 -5.11
C THR A 150 -8.80 -5.99 -5.87
N SER A 151 -9.30 -5.17 -6.80
CA SER A 151 -8.51 -4.16 -7.51
C SER A 151 -7.86 -3.13 -6.57
N TRP A 152 -8.55 -2.74 -5.50
CA TRP A 152 -8.01 -1.81 -4.50
C TRP A 152 -6.94 -2.45 -3.63
N LEU A 153 -7.08 -3.74 -3.31
CA LEU A 153 -6.04 -4.48 -2.60
C LEU A 153 -4.80 -4.65 -3.48
N LEU A 154 -4.96 -4.92 -4.77
CA LEU A 154 -3.85 -5.01 -5.72
C LEU A 154 -3.15 -3.66 -5.93
N ALA A 155 -3.92 -2.57 -6.05
CA ALA A 155 -3.35 -1.23 -6.12
C ALA A 155 -2.54 -0.92 -4.86
N ARG A 156 -3.11 -1.16 -3.67
CA ARG A 156 -2.42 -0.93 -2.39
C ARG A 156 -1.21 -1.83 -2.18
N TYR A 157 -1.27 -3.06 -2.69
CA TYR A 157 -0.11 -3.96 -2.72
C TYR A 157 1.02 -3.37 -3.55
N GLN A 158 0.71 -2.90 -4.76
CA GLN A 158 1.68 -2.26 -5.64
C GLN A 158 2.24 -0.97 -5.00
N ASP A 159 1.38 -0.18 -4.34
CA ASP A 159 1.81 1.00 -3.61
C ASP A 159 2.84 0.64 -2.54
N TYR A 160 2.58 -0.39 -1.73
CA TYR A 160 3.52 -0.84 -0.71
C TYR A 160 4.84 -1.38 -1.26
N LEU A 161 4.81 -2.05 -2.42
CA LEU A 161 6.04 -2.43 -3.11
C LEU A 161 6.83 -1.20 -3.56
N ASN A 162 6.15 -0.22 -4.17
CA ASN A 162 6.79 0.99 -4.67
C ASN A 162 7.48 1.79 -3.55
N VAL A 163 6.90 1.82 -2.35
CA VAL A 163 7.43 2.58 -1.20
C VAL A 163 8.33 1.74 -0.28
N GLY A 164 8.65 0.49 -0.65
CA GLY A 164 9.54 -0.37 0.13
C GLY A 164 8.94 -0.94 1.42
N ARG A 165 7.62 -0.89 1.60
CA ARG A 165 6.93 -1.41 2.81
C ARG A 165 6.65 -2.91 2.71
N ARG A 166 7.72 -3.71 2.84
CA ARG A 166 7.68 -5.17 2.72
C ARG A 166 6.60 -5.85 3.58
N ALA A 167 6.54 -5.51 4.87
CA ALA A 167 5.62 -6.16 5.80
C ALA A 167 4.15 -5.88 5.44
N ALA A 168 3.84 -4.64 5.06
CA ALA A 168 2.49 -4.26 4.66
C ALA A 168 2.07 -4.91 3.33
N ALA A 169 2.98 -5.01 2.36
CA ALA A 169 2.74 -5.76 1.12
C ALA A 169 2.46 -7.25 1.40
N ALA A 170 3.23 -7.86 2.31
CA ALA A 170 3.03 -9.25 2.74
C ALA A 170 1.68 -9.46 3.45
N GLU A 171 1.22 -8.49 4.26
CA GLU A 171 -0.11 -8.54 4.88
C GLU A 171 -1.24 -8.52 3.83
N ILE A 172 -1.13 -7.67 2.80
CA ILE A 172 -2.10 -7.65 1.71
C ILE A 172 -2.10 -8.98 0.94
N LEU A 173 -0.93 -9.56 0.67
CA LEU A 173 -0.81 -10.85 0.01
C LEU A 173 -1.42 -11.99 0.87
N GLY A 174 -1.17 -11.97 2.18
CA GLY A 174 -1.79 -12.89 3.15
C GLY A 174 -3.31 -12.77 3.17
N ARG A 175 -3.83 -11.54 3.06
CA ARG A 175 -5.27 -11.26 2.98
C ARG A 175 -5.89 -11.73 1.66
N LEU A 176 -5.24 -11.48 0.52
CA LEU A 176 -5.69 -11.97 -0.79
C LEU A 176 -5.80 -13.50 -0.80
N ARG A 177 -4.88 -14.18 -0.12
CA ARG A 177 -4.88 -15.64 0.06
C ARG A 177 -5.99 -16.11 1.00
N SER A 178 -6.10 -15.55 2.20
CA SER A 178 -7.06 -16.01 3.21
C SER A 178 -8.51 -15.76 2.80
N GLU A 179 -8.74 -14.70 2.02
CA GLU A 179 -10.05 -14.37 1.45
C GLU A 179 -10.32 -15.07 0.10
N LEU A 180 -9.40 -15.93 -0.38
CA LEU A 180 -9.50 -16.67 -1.66
C LEU A 180 -9.84 -15.77 -2.86
N ARG A 181 -9.29 -14.56 -2.88
CA ARG A 181 -9.63 -13.54 -3.88
C ARG A 181 -8.94 -13.74 -5.22
N LEU A 182 -7.86 -14.52 -5.22
CA LEU A 182 -7.07 -14.89 -6.39
C LEU A 182 -6.74 -16.37 -6.29
N ASP A 183 -6.54 -17.01 -7.44
CA ASP A 183 -6.06 -18.39 -7.47
C ASP A 183 -4.61 -18.48 -6.94
N SER A 184 -4.20 -19.70 -6.60
CA SER A 184 -2.89 -19.97 -6.02
C SER A 184 -1.72 -19.58 -6.93
N LEU A 185 -1.91 -19.63 -8.26
CA LEU A 185 -0.86 -19.30 -9.22
C LEU A 185 -0.63 -17.79 -9.27
N ASN A 186 -1.71 -17.00 -9.32
CA ASN A 186 -1.63 -15.54 -9.27
C ASN A 186 -1.04 -15.05 -7.93
N ILE A 187 -1.38 -15.68 -6.81
CA ILE A 187 -0.74 -15.39 -5.52
C ILE A 187 0.77 -15.66 -5.58
N LYS A 188 1.21 -16.73 -6.23
CA LYS A 188 2.63 -17.06 -6.39
C LYS A 188 3.36 -16.03 -7.26
N PHE A 189 2.73 -15.52 -8.32
CA PHE A 189 3.33 -14.43 -9.10
C PHE A 189 3.48 -13.13 -8.32
N LEU A 190 2.53 -12.80 -7.44
CA LEU A 190 2.69 -11.69 -6.51
C LEU A 190 3.83 -11.94 -5.51
N GLU A 191 3.98 -13.16 -4.98
CA GLU A 191 5.13 -13.50 -4.11
C GLU A 191 6.47 -13.30 -4.84
N VAL A 192 6.56 -13.72 -6.11
CA VAL A 192 7.75 -13.48 -6.95
C VAL A 192 8.04 -11.98 -7.04
N GLN A 193 7.04 -11.14 -7.30
CA GLN A 193 7.21 -9.69 -7.33
C GLN A 193 7.67 -9.14 -5.98
N LEU A 194 7.07 -9.59 -4.86
CA LEU A 194 7.47 -9.17 -3.51
C LEU A 194 8.96 -9.45 -3.27
N HIS A 195 9.39 -10.69 -3.47
CA HIS A 195 10.78 -11.06 -3.24
C HIS A 195 11.73 -10.33 -4.19
N ALA A 196 11.35 -10.14 -5.45
CA ALA A 196 12.17 -9.45 -6.44
C ALA A 196 12.38 -7.97 -6.09
N THR A 197 11.33 -7.26 -5.65
CA THR A 197 11.43 -5.85 -5.22
C THR A 197 12.46 -5.65 -4.10
N PHE A 198 12.61 -6.64 -3.22
CA PHE A 198 13.57 -6.61 -2.11
C PHE A 198 14.87 -7.37 -2.39
N ALA A 199 15.15 -7.71 -3.66
CA ALA A 199 16.35 -8.42 -4.11
C ALA A 199 16.60 -9.78 -3.40
N GLU A 200 15.52 -10.44 -2.96
CA GLU A 200 15.58 -11.74 -2.30
C GLU A 200 15.50 -12.89 -3.31
N TRP A 201 16.47 -12.91 -4.22
CA TRP A 201 16.49 -13.83 -5.36
C TRP A 201 16.43 -15.30 -4.96
N GLN A 202 17.11 -15.67 -3.87
CA GLN A 202 17.08 -17.03 -3.35
C GLN A 202 15.69 -17.44 -2.86
N ALA A 203 14.95 -16.52 -2.21
CA ALA A 203 13.60 -16.81 -1.74
C ALA A 203 12.63 -17.11 -2.88
N ILE A 204 12.85 -16.51 -4.07
CA ILE A 204 12.08 -16.80 -5.28
C ILE A 204 12.30 -18.24 -5.74
N VAL A 205 13.55 -18.70 -5.82
CA VAL A 205 13.89 -20.06 -6.26
C VAL A 205 13.41 -21.11 -5.25
N GLU A 206 13.41 -20.77 -3.96
CA GLU A 206 12.93 -21.63 -2.87
C GLU A 206 11.40 -21.67 -2.72
N LEU A 207 10.65 -20.88 -3.51
CA LEU A 207 9.19 -20.93 -3.48
C LEU A 207 8.69 -22.35 -3.80
N GLY A 208 7.82 -22.88 -2.95
CA GLY A 208 7.11 -24.12 -3.23
C GLY A 208 6.36 -24.01 -4.56
N GLY A 209 6.71 -24.87 -5.52
CA GLY A 209 6.16 -24.86 -6.88
C GLY A 209 6.92 -24.00 -7.89
N PHE A 210 8.15 -23.54 -7.62
CA PHE A 210 8.95 -22.71 -8.52
C PHE A 210 9.06 -23.29 -9.95
N SER A 211 9.33 -24.59 -10.09
CA SER A 211 9.37 -25.26 -11.40
C SER A 211 8.05 -25.17 -12.17
N SER A 212 6.91 -25.18 -11.46
CA SER A 212 5.60 -24.97 -12.06
C SER A 212 5.42 -23.54 -12.56
N LEU A 213 5.98 -22.54 -11.87
CA LEU A 213 5.96 -21.14 -12.32
C LEU A 213 6.75 -20.94 -13.62
N CYS A 214 7.88 -21.64 -13.77
CA CYS A 214 8.70 -21.59 -14.99
C CYS A 214 8.00 -22.16 -16.23
N VAL A 215 6.95 -22.97 -16.08
CA VAL A 215 6.20 -23.58 -17.20
C VAL A 215 4.81 -22.96 -17.36
N ALA A 216 4.25 -22.36 -16.30
CA ALA A 216 2.93 -21.73 -16.34
C ALA A 216 2.86 -20.52 -17.29
N ARG A 217 1.65 -20.22 -17.76
CA ARG A 217 1.36 -18.98 -18.50
C ARG A 217 1.65 -17.78 -17.59
N ARG A 218 2.51 -16.88 -18.06
CA ARG A 218 3.09 -15.78 -17.27
C ARG A 218 3.28 -14.55 -18.15
N THR A 219 3.40 -13.40 -17.51
CA THR A 219 3.70 -12.14 -18.21
C THR A 219 5.19 -12.03 -18.54
N PRO A 220 5.58 -11.16 -19.49
CA PRO A 220 6.99 -10.87 -19.78
C PRO A 220 7.76 -10.38 -18.54
N ALA A 221 7.13 -9.55 -17.69
CA ALA A 221 7.73 -9.05 -16.46
C ALA A 221 8.07 -10.18 -15.47
N ILE A 222 7.13 -11.09 -15.21
CA ILE A 222 7.40 -12.25 -14.35
C ILE A 222 8.49 -13.14 -14.93
N THR A 223 8.51 -13.31 -16.26
CA THR A 223 9.56 -14.08 -16.93
C THR A 223 10.95 -13.48 -16.67
N GLY A 224 11.07 -12.14 -16.78
CA GLY A 224 12.30 -11.42 -16.42
C GLY A 224 12.74 -11.69 -14.98
N LEU A 225 11.81 -11.56 -14.01
CA LEU A 225 12.11 -11.78 -12.59
C LEU A 225 12.55 -13.22 -12.26
N LEU A 226 11.94 -14.23 -12.89
CA LEU A 226 12.31 -15.63 -12.69
C LEU A 226 13.69 -15.94 -13.26
N LEU A 227 14.02 -15.39 -14.45
CA LEU A 227 15.34 -15.51 -15.05
C LEU A 227 16.40 -14.80 -14.20
N GLU A 228 16.08 -13.62 -13.68
CA GLU A 228 16.97 -12.87 -12.79
C GLU A 228 17.24 -13.61 -11.48
N ALA A 229 16.21 -14.22 -10.89
CA ALA A 229 16.35 -15.05 -9.70
C ALA A 229 17.27 -16.27 -9.93
N LEU A 230 17.12 -16.96 -11.07
CA LEU A 230 17.99 -18.07 -11.45
C LEU A 230 19.44 -17.61 -11.64
N TYR A 231 19.65 -16.45 -12.27
CA TYR A 231 20.98 -15.88 -12.47
C TYR A 231 21.65 -15.57 -11.13
N HIS A 232 21.01 -14.77 -10.26
CA HIS A 232 21.61 -14.36 -8.99
C HIS A 232 21.87 -15.54 -8.05
N THR A 233 20.98 -16.52 -8.03
CA THR A 233 21.08 -17.65 -7.10
C THR A 233 22.17 -18.65 -7.53
N HIS A 234 22.32 -18.90 -8.84
CA HIS A 234 23.17 -19.99 -9.31
C HIS A 234 24.40 -19.54 -10.10
N LEU A 235 24.33 -18.41 -10.81
CA LEU A 235 25.32 -18.02 -11.82
C LEU A 235 26.15 -16.78 -11.45
N ALA A 236 25.60 -15.82 -10.71
CA ALA A 236 26.29 -14.54 -10.45
C ALA A 236 27.71 -14.73 -9.88
N GLN A 237 27.86 -15.55 -8.84
CA GLN A 237 29.16 -15.79 -8.20
C GLN A 237 30.24 -16.35 -9.17
N PRO A 238 30.04 -17.50 -9.87
CA PRO A 238 31.05 -17.99 -10.81
C PRO A 238 31.17 -17.11 -12.07
N PHE A 239 30.09 -16.44 -12.48
CA PHE A 239 30.11 -15.56 -13.66
C PHE A 239 30.99 -14.33 -13.42
N ASP A 240 30.84 -13.67 -12.27
CA ASP A 240 31.60 -12.48 -11.89
C ASP A 240 33.07 -12.81 -11.59
N ALA A 241 33.33 -14.03 -11.10
CA ALA A 241 34.69 -14.57 -10.97
C ALA A 241 35.33 -14.96 -12.32
N GLN A 242 34.60 -14.82 -13.43
CA GLN A 242 35.00 -15.26 -14.77
C GLN A 242 35.37 -16.75 -14.86
N ASP A 243 34.79 -17.58 -13.97
CA ASP A 243 34.95 -19.03 -14.02
C ASP A 243 33.97 -19.60 -15.05
N VAL A 244 34.42 -19.62 -16.31
CA VAL A 244 33.64 -20.07 -17.46
C VAL A 244 33.20 -21.53 -17.29
N ALA A 245 34.08 -22.40 -16.80
CA ALA A 245 33.82 -23.82 -16.66
C ALA A 245 32.74 -24.07 -15.60
N GLU A 246 32.86 -23.43 -14.43
CA GLU A 246 31.86 -23.56 -13.37
C GLU A 246 30.52 -22.94 -13.74
N THR A 247 30.55 -21.77 -14.39
CA THR A 247 29.32 -21.10 -14.85
C THR A 247 28.56 -21.97 -15.83
N ARG A 248 29.23 -22.54 -16.84
CA ARG A 248 28.59 -23.42 -17.83
C ARG A 248 28.06 -24.69 -17.19
N ARG A 249 28.81 -25.29 -16.25
CA ARG A 249 28.37 -26.47 -15.50
C ARG A 249 27.11 -26.20 -14.68
N ARG A 250 27.04 -25.09 -13.96
CA ARG A 250 25.84 -24.71 -13.18
C ARG A 250 24.67 -24.34 -14.08
N TYR A 251 24.95 -23.66 -15.18
CA TYR A 251 23.94 -23.35 -16.17
C TYR A 251 23.28 -24.63 -16.69
N GLU A 252 24.06 -25.59 -17.18
CA GLU A 252 23.55 -26.84 -17.74
C GLU A 252 22.75 -27.67 -16.73
N ASN A 253 23.24 -27.80 -15.50
CA ASN A 253 22.67 -28.73 -14.52
C ASN A 253 21.55 -28.14 -13.65
N LEU A 254 21.60 -26.83 -13.36
CA LEU A 254 20.69 -26.19 -12.39
C LEU A 254 19.73 -25.20 -13.04
N VAL A 255 20.23 -24.39 -13.98
CA VAL A 255 19.44 -23.26 -14.52
C VAL A 255 18.69 -23.65 -15.78
N ARG A 256 19.35 -24.33 -16.72
CA ARG A 256 18.80 -24.65 -18.04
C ARG A 256 17.47 -25.42 -17.99
N PRO A 257 17.29 -26.47 -17.15
CA PRO A 257 16.01 -27.19 -17.08
C PRO A 257 14.83 -26.30 -16.68
N LEU A 258 15.08 -25.24 -15.91
CA LEU A 258 14.07 -24.29 -15.43
C LEU A 258 13.93 -23.08 -16.36
N ALA A 259 15.03 -22.65 -16.98
CA ALA A 259 15.06 -21.49 -17.87
C ALA A 259 14.51 -21.80 -19.26
N GLN A 260 14.72 -23.01 -19.80
CA GLN A 260 14.38 -23.36 -21.18
C GLN A 260 12.94 -22.98 -21.60
N PRO A 261 11.88 -23.25 -20.80
CA PRO A 261 10.51 -22.89 -21.16
C PRO A 261 10.28 -21.36 -21.21
N MET A 262 11.23 -20.57 -20.70
CA MET A 262 11.21 -19.12 -20.62
C MET A 262 12.01 -18.43 -21.73
N LEU A 263 12.83 -19.17 -22.48
CA LEU A 263 13.70 -18.64 -23.53
C LEU A 263 12.98 -18.64 -24.88
N THR A 264 12.14 -17.63 -25.09
CA THR A 264 11.35 -17.42 -26.31
C THR A 264 11.99 -16.42 -27.27
N ALA A 265 11.66 -16.55 -28.55
CA ALA A 265 11.85 -15.54 -29.58
C ALA A 265 10.45 -15.10 -30.09
N PRO A 266 10.08 -13.81 -30.03
CA PRO A 266 10.88 -12.68 -29.53
C PRO A 266 11.13 -12.75 -28.02
N ALA A 267 12.23 -12.13 -27.59
CA ALA A 267 12.59 -12.07 -26.18
C ALA A 267 11.61 -11.17 -25.38
N PRO A 268 11.32 -11.49 -24.11
CA PRO A 268 10.52 -10.64 -23.23
C PRO A 268 11.10 -9.22 -23.12
N ALA A 269 10.25 -8.20 -23.25
CA ALA A 269 10.68 -6.79 -23.21
C ALA A 269 11.30 -6.36 -21.87
N ALA A 270 10.98 -7.05 -20.77
CA ALA A 270 11.41 -6.72 -19.41
C ALA A 270 12.74 -7.38 -18.99
N LEU A 271 13.52 -7.92 -19.93
CA LEU A 271 14.81 -8.55 -19.61
C LEU A 271 15.87 -7.52 -19.20
N THR A 272 16.50 -7.77 -18.05
CA THR A 272 17.72 -7.11 -17.61
C THR A 272 18.96 -7.77 -18.25
N ALA A 273 20.14 -7.17 -18.05
CA ALA A 273 21.41 -7.73 -18.52
C ALA A 273 21.63 -9.19 -18.04
N HIS A 274 21.19 -9.52 -16.82
CA HIS A 274 21.28 -10.88 -16.27
C HIS A 274 20.43 -11.89 -17.06
N GLY A 275 19.24 -11.49 -17.48
CA GLY A 275 18.40 -12.29 -18.37
C GLY A 275 19.06 -12.50 -19.74
N TRP A 276 19.67 -11.45 -20.30
CA TRP A 276 20.41 -11.56 -21.56
C TRP A 276 21.64 -12.48 -21.45
N ARG A 277 22.33 -12.50 -20.30
CA ARG A 277 23.42 -13.45 -20.05
C ARG A 277 22.93 -14.90 -20.07
N ILE A 278 21.72 -15.19 -19.57
CA ILE A 278 21.11 -16.52 -19.68
C ILE A 278 20.80 -16.88 -21.14
N TYR A 279 20.29 -15.94 -21.94
CA TYR A 279 20.10 -16.12 -23.38
C TYR A 279 21.44 -16.44 -24.09
N GLY A 280 22.51 -15.70 -23.75
CA GLY A 280 23.84 -15.96 -24.26
C GLY A 280 24.39 -17.34 -23.89
N LEU A 281 24.15 -17.79 -22.65
CA LEU A 281 24.53 -19.13 -22.21
C LEU A 281 23.74 -20.24 -22.94
N GLU A 282 22.46 -20.03 -23.29
CA GLU A 282 21.71 -20.98 -24.12
C GLU A 282 22.26 -21.02 -25.54
N ALA A 283 22.57 -19.87 -26.16
CA ALA A 283 23.17 -19.84 -27.50
C ALA A 283 24.53 -20.55 -27.55
N LEU A 284 25.30 -20.48 -26.46
CA LEU A 284 26.55 -21.21 -26.31
C LEU A 284 26.38 -22.72 -26.08
N GLN A 285 25.25 -23.15 -25.50
CA GLN A 285 24.97 -24.55 -25.16
C GLN A 285 24.20 -25.27 -26.27
N ALA A 286 23.33 -24.55 -26.98
CA ALA A 286 22.54 -25.02 -28.10
C ALA A 286 22.76 -24.08 -29.31
N PRO A 287 23.89 -24.22 -30.03
CA PRO A 287 24.21 -23.38 -31.20
C PRO A 287 23.16 -23.47 -32.33
N ASP A 288 22.37 -24.55 -32.34
CA ASP A 288 21.28 -24.77 -33.30
C ASP A 288 20.07 -23.83 -33.07
N ARG A 289 19.98 -23.16 -31.91
CA ARG A 289 18.96 -22.14 -31.60
C ARG A 289 19.33 -20.79 -32.22
N THR A 290 19.27 -20.74 -33.55
CA THR A 290 19.60 -19.53 -34.33
C THR A 290 18.67 -18.37 -34.01
N ASP A 291 17.41 -18.66 -33.66
CA ASP A 291 16.41 -17.69 -33.19
C ASP A 291 16.87 -16.89 -31.96
N ILE A 292 17.58 -17.54 -31.03
CA ILE A 292 18.17 -16.88 -29.85
C ILE A 292 19.46 -16.14 -30.25
N ALA A 293 20.30 -16.76 -31.08
CA ALA A 293 21.58 -16.17 -31.48
C ALA A 293 21.40 -14.81 -32.19
N ASP A 294 20.38 -14.70 -33.05
CA ASP A 294 20.07 -13.47 -33.80
C ASP A 294 19.69 -12.30 -32.88
N LEU A 295 18.99 -12.58 -31.76
CA LEU A 295 18.59 -11.58 -30.78
C LEU A 295 19.79 -10.97 -30.03
N LEU A 296 20.90 -11.70 -29.94
CA LEU A 296 22.07 -11.32 -29.15
C LEU A 296 23.03 -10.37 -29.91
N VAL A 297 22.91 -10.30 -31.24
CA VAL A 297 23.80 -9.51 -32.10
C VAL A 297 23.83 -8.03 -31.72
N GLN A 298 22.70 -7.48 -31.29
CA GLN A 298 22.57 -6.06 -30.89
C GLN A 298 22.76 -5.83 -29.38
N ARG A 299 23.14 -6.85 -28.62
CA ARG A 299 23.16 -6.83 -27.14
C ARG A 299 24.54 -7.16 -26.56
N SER A 300 25.62 -6.95 -27.32
CA SER A 300 26.99 -7.30 -26.91
C SER A 300 27.37 -6.81 -25.50
N ASP A 301 26.93 -5.61 -25.14
CA ASP A 301 27.28 -4.94 -23.88
C ASP A 301 26.61 -5.60 -22.66
N ASP A 302 25.44 -6.21 -22.85
CA ASP A 302 24.66 -6.84 -21.78
C ASP A 302 25.17 -8.26 -21.44
N LEU A 303 25.94 -8.88 -22.35
CA LEU A 303 26.35 -10.30 -22.29
C LEU A 303 27.60 -10.56 -21.46
N GLY A 304 28.39 -9.54 -21.14
CA GLY A 304 29.68 -9.71 -20.46
C GLY A 304 30.63 -10.63 -21.25
N TRP A 305 31.39 -11.49 -20.56
CA TRP A 305 32.38 -12.37 -21.21
C TRP A 305 31.76 -13.40 -22.17
N VAL A 306 30.46 -13.70 -22.03
CA VAL A 306 29.74 -14.62 -22.93
C VAL A 306 29.75 -14.09 -24.36
N GLY A 307 29.66 -12.76 -24.54
CA GLY A 307 29.70 -12.13 -25.86
C GLY A 307 30.97 -12.45 -26.66
N GLY A 308 32.12 -12.58 -25.98
CA GLY A 308 33.40 -12.93 -26.62
C GLY A 308 33.55 -14.41 -26.98
N LEU A 309 32.66 -15.27 -26.48
CA LEU A 309 32.67 -16.71 -26.76
C LEU A 309 31.60 -17.13 -27.77
N LEU A 310 30.62 -16.26 -28.05
CA LEU A 310 29.60 -16.55 -29.05
C LEU A 310 30.26 -16.63 -30.43
N PRO A 311 29.94 -17.65 -31.23
CA PRO A 311 30.44 -17.73 -32.59
C PRO A 311 29.89 -16.52 -33.36
N VAL A 312 30.77 -15.62 -33.78
CA VAL A 312 30.42 -14.49 -34.64
C VAL A 312 29.96 -15.08 -35.97
N SER A 313 28.67 -15.35 -36.11
CA SER A 313 28.09 -15.78 -37.38
C SER A 313 28.04 -14.55 -38.29
N SER A 314 29.14 -14.34 -39.00
CA SER A 314 29.31 -13.33 -40.06
C SER A 314 28.41 -13.60 -41.28
N ALA A 315 27.57 -14.64 -41.23
CA ALA A 315 26.72 -15.08 -42.33
C ALA A 315 25.27 -14.56 -42.29
N HIS A 316 24.81 -13.91 -41.21
CA HIS A 316 23.39 -13.52 -41.07
C HIS A 316 23.10 -12.02 -41.15
N LEU A 317 24.09 -11.18 -41.50
CA LEU A 317 23.83 -9.76 -41.81
C LEU A 317 22.90 -9.56 -43.02
N GLU A 318 22.68 -10.59 -43.85
CA GLU A 318 21.79 -10.52 -45.02
C GLU A 318 20.50 -11.37 -44.90
N SER A 319 20.35 -12.20 -43.86
CA SER A 319 19.21 -13.15 -43.76
C SER A 319 18.22 -12.84 -42.62
N ALA A 320 18.33 -11.68 -41.98
CA ALA A 320 17.41 -11.24 -40.91
C ALA A 320 16.00 -10.81 -41.39
N ILE A 321 15.56 -11.27 -42.57
CA ILE A 321 14.22 -10.99 -43.13
C ILE A 321 13.52 -12.31 -43.46
N ALA A 322 13.28 -13.12 -42.45
CA ALA A 322 12.20 -14.09 -42.47
C ALA A 322 11.55 -14.10 -41.09
N ALA A 323 11.09 -12.93 -40.64
CA ALA A 323 10.19 -12.82 -39.51
C ALA A 323 8.86 -13.51 -39.86
N GLU A 324 8.24 -14.20 -38.89
CA GLU A 324 6.82 -14.51 -38.97
C GLU A 324 6.06 -13.27 -39.44
N ALA A 325 5.16 -13.45 -40.42
CA ALA A 325 4.53 -12.35 -41.12
C ALA A 325 3.91 -11.37 -40.07
N PRO A 326 4.27 -10.08 -40.08
CA PRO A 326 3.78 -9.08 -39.13
C PRO A 326 2.25 -9.09 -38.97
N LEU A 327 1.54 -9.51 -40.02
CA LEU A 327 0.10 -9.72 -40.07
C LEU A 327 -0.44 -10.76 -39.07
N ASP A 328 0.26 -11.87 -38.85
CA ASP A 328 -0.24 -12.94 -37.98
C ASP A 328 -0.05 -12.60 -36.50
N ILE A 329 1.06 -11.93 -36.15
CA ILE A 329 1.30 -11.36 -34.82
C ILE A 329 0.21 -10.33 -34.46
N ALA A 330 -0.14 -9.46 -35.42
CA ALA A 330 -1.19 -8.46 -35.23
C ALA A 330 -2.58 -9.09 -35.05
N ARG A 331 -2.91 -10.16 -35.80
CA ARG A 331 -4.17 -10.90 -35.64
C ARG A 331 -4.29 -11.53 -34.26
N GLU A 332 -3.24 -12.18 -33.79
CA GLU A 332 -3.24 -12.82 -32.47
C GLU A 332 -3.33 -11.81 -31.33
N ALA A 333 -2.67 -10.67 -31.46
CA ALA A 333 -2.75 -9.60 -30.47
C ALA A 333 -4.15 -8.97 -30.42
N LEU A 334 -4.79 -8.74 -31.58
CA LEU A 334 -6.16 -8.20 -31.65
C LEU A 334 -7.22 -9.17 -31.10
N MET A 335 -7.09 -10.48 -31.33
CA MET A 335 -8.02 -11.48 -30.76
C MET A 335 -7.97 -11.54 -29.24
N ARG A 336 -6.88 -11.09 -28.60
CA ARG A 336 -6.74 -11.07 -27.14
C ARG A 336 -7.42 -9.86 -26.49
N VAL A 337 -7.76 -8.82 -27.26
CA VAL A 337 -8.37 -7.57 -26.75
C VAL A 337 -9.82 -7.79 -26.31
N ASP A 338 -10.55 -8.71 -26.93
CA ASP A 338 -12.00 -8.90 -26.72
C ASP A 338 -12.36 -9.68 -25.43
N ALA A 339 -11.36 -10.12 -24.66
CA ALA A 339 -11.57 -11.06 -23.55
C ALA A 339 -11.52 -10.44 -22.14
N VAL A 340 -10.93 -9.26 -21.93
CA VAL A 340 -10.80 -8.61 -20.62
C VAL A 340 -10.55 -7.10 -20.80
N ASP A 341 -11.14 -6.25 -19.95
CA ASP A 341 -10.75 -4.85 -19.75
C ASP A 341 -9.30 -4.75 -19.20
N SER A 342 -8.30 -5.07 -20.02
CA SER A 342 -6.89 -5.02 -19.66
C SER A 342 -6.14 -4.06 -20.59
N ASN A 343 -5.71 -2.93 -20.04
CA ASN A 343 -4.95 -1.90 -20.74
C ASN A 343 -3.62 -2.44 -21.32
N ASP A 344 -3.06 -3.50 -20.74
CA ASP A 344 -1.81 -4.12 -21.22
C ASP A 344 -2.02 -4.90 -22.53
N LEU A 345 -3.16 -5.57 -22.70
CA LEU A 345 -3.49 -6.30 -23.94
C LEU A 345 -3.74 -5.35 -25.10
N LEU A 346 -4.28 -4.16 -24.81
CA LEU A 346 -4.43 -3.08 -25.78
C LEU A 346 -3.06 -2.50 -26.20
N ALA A 347 -2.11 -2.38 -25.28
CA ALA A 347 -0.76 -1.91 -25.58
C ALA A 347 0.02 -2.91 -26.47
N ASP A 348 -0.10 -4.21 -26.20
CA ASP A 348 0.48 -5.28 -27.03
C ASP A 348 -0.11 -5.29 -28.45
N ALA A 349 -1.43 -5.16 -28.57
CA ALA A 349 -2.11 -5.04 -29.86
C ALA A 349 -1.64 -3.83 -30.66
N ARG A 350 -1.41 -2.68 -29.99
CA ARG A 350 -0.85 -1.48 -30.63
C ARG A 350 0.57 -1.70 -31.15
N ALA A 351 1.44 -2.28 -30.33
CA ALA A 351 2.83 -2.54 -30.72
C ALA A 351 2.92 -3.50 -31.92
N ALA A 352 1.99 -4.45 -32.03
CA ALA A 352 1.88 -5.34 -33.18
C ALA A 352 1.34 -4.62 -34.43
N LEU A 353 0.30 -3.80 -34.29
CA LEU A 353 -0.28 -3.01 -35.40
C LEU A 353 0.70 -1.99 -35.99
N ALA A 354 1.54 -1.37 -35.16
CA ALA A 354 2.55 -0.40 -35.58
C ALA A 354 3.62 -0.98 -36.52
N ARG A 355 3.78 -2.31 -36.55
CA ARG A 355 4.76 -3.02 -37.39
C ARG A 355 4.22 -3.41 -38.78
N LEU A 356 2.94 -3.21 -39.04
CA LEU A 356 2.29 -3.59 -40.30
C LEU A 356 2.53 -2.57 -41.42
N ALA A 357 2.63 -3.06 -42.65
CA ALA A 357 2.56 -2.22 -43.84
C ALA A 357 1.16 -1.61 -44.02
N PRO A 358 1.01 -0.46 -44.71
CA PRO A 358 -0.29 0.19 -44.93
C PRO A 358 -1.33 -0.72 -45.58
N GLU A 359 -0.89 -1.59 -46.50
CA GLU A 359 -1.73 -2.55 -47.22
C GLU A 359 -2.24 -3.67 -46.30
N GLU A 360 -1.38 -4.17 -45.39
CA GLU A 360 -1.72 -5.20 -44.40
C GLU A 360 -2.68 -4.66 -43.33
N ARG A 361 -2.48 -3.40 -42.93
CA ARG A 361 -3.40 -2.65 -42.06
C ARG A 361 -4.77 -2.48 -42.73
N ALA A 362 -4.83 -2.20 -44.03
CA ALA A 362 -6.08 -2.12 -44.76
C ALA A 362 -6.82 -3.47 -44.80
N LEU A 363 -6.10 -4.58 -45.00
CA LEU A 363 -6.66 -5.93 -44.98
C LEU A 363 -7.30 -6.29 -43.63
N LEU A 364 -6.68 -5.93 -42.50
CA LEU A 364 -7.28 -6.14 -41.16
C LEU A 364 -8.50 -5.26 -40.92
N ARG A 365 -8.54 -4.05 -41.48
CA ARG A 365 -9.66 -3.11 -41.34
C ARG A 365 -10.92 -3.59 -42.06
N GLU A 366 -10.73 -4.31 -43.16
CA GLU A 366 -11.82 -4.88 -43.95
C GLU A 366 -12.32 -6.20 -43.38
N ALA A 367 -11.50 -6.95 -42.65
CA ALA A 367 -11.86 -8.22 -42.03
C ALA A 367 -12.77 -8.04 -40.80
N ASP A 368 -14.02 -8.53 -40.91
CA ASP A 368 -15.08 -8.36 -39.89
C ASP A 368 -14.71 -8.72 -38.43
N PRO A 369 -13.96 -9.80 -38.11
CA PRO A 369 -13.60 -10.11 -36.72
C PRO A 369 -12.55 -9.17 -36.11
N PHE A 370 -11.82 -8.39 -36.93
CA PHE A 370 -10.74 -7.50 -36.47
C PHE A 370 -11.13 -6.02 -36.51
N ARG A 371 -12.22 -5.67 -37.21
CA ARG A 371 -12.68 -4.28 -37.36
C ARG A 371 -12.98 -3.60 -36.00
N PRO A 372 -13.75 -4.20 -35.06
CA PRO A 372 -14.03 -3.56 -33.76
C PRO A 372 -12.77 -3.28 -32.90
N PRO A 373 -11.86 -4.26 -32.64
CA PRO A 373 -10.66 -4.00 -31.85
C PRO A 373 -9.67 -3.08 -32.57
N MET A 374 -9.67 -3.05 -33.91
CA MET A 374 -8.86 -2.12 -34.70
C MET A 374 -9.35 -0.68 -34.56
N GLN A 375 -10.66 -0.44 -34.58
CA GLN A 375 -11.22 0.91 -34.35
C GLN A 375 -10.91 1.42 -32.93
N ILE A 376 -10.91 0.55 -31.93
CA ILE A 376 -10.54 0.89 -30.54
C ILE A 376 -9.04 1.24 -30.45
N ALA A 377 -8.17 0.44 -31.08
CA ALA A 377 -6.74 0.69 -31.11
C ALA A 377 -6.38 1.98 -31.89
N GLU A 378 -7.04 2.24 -33.02
CA GLU A 378 -6.81 3.42 -33.87
C GLU A 378 -7.29 4.72 -33.21
N LEU A 379 -8.40 4.70 -32.45
CA LEU A 379 -8.87 5.86 -31.68
C LEU A 379 -7.84 6.34 -30.64
N LEU A 380 -6.94 5.45 -30.21
CA LEU A 380 -5.90 5.69 -29.21
C LEU A 380 -4.50 5.92 -29.83
N GLU A 381 -4.32 5.70 -31.14
CA GLU A 381 -3.03 5.79 -31.86
C GLU A 381 -2.69 7.17 -32.42
N ALA A 382 -3.60 8.16 -32.32
CA ALA A 382 -3.36 9.48 -32.93
C ALA A 382 -2.17 10.26 -32.32
N THR A 383 -1.51 9.75 -31.27
CA THR A 383 -0.36 10.39 -30.61
C THR A 383 0.82 9.43 -30.48
N VAL A 384 1.99 9.81 -31.02
CA VAL A 384 3.28 9.13 -30.79
C VAL A 384 3.48 8.97 -29.27
N PRO A 385 3.87 7.81 -28.71
CA PRO A 385 4.04 7.67 -27.26
C PRO A 385 5.27 8.46 -26.75
N PRO A 386 5.21 9.08 -25.55
CA PRO A 386 6.38 9.73 -24.97
C PRO A 386 7.45 8.71 -24.59
N THR A 387 8.72 9.11 -24.68
CA THR A 387 9.89 8.25 -24.37
C THR A 387 10.68 8.70 -23.15
N SER A 388 10.26 9.80 -22.52
CA SER A 388 10.88 10.36 -21.33
C SER A 388 9.86 11.09 -20.45
N TRP A 389 10.20 11.32 -19.18
CA TRP A 389 9.34 12.09 -18.27
C TRP A 389 9.15 13.53 -18.73
N VAL A 390 10.15 14.13 -19.38
CA VAL A 390 10.03 15.48 -19.95
C VAL A 390 9.00 15.48 -21.08
N ASP A 391 9.08 14.53 -22.01
CA ASP A 391 8.13 14.41 -23.12
C ASP A 391 6.70 14.12 -22.63
N TRP A 392 6.58 13.34 -21.55
CA TRP A 392 5.30 13.04 -20.92
C TRP A 392 4.68 14.29 -20.28
N LEU A 393 5.47 15.06 -19.52
CA LEU A 393 5.03 16.28 -18.87
C LEU A 393 4.63 17.36 -19.88
N ASP A 394 5.40 17.53 -20.96
CA ASP A 394 5.07 18.47 -22.03
C ASP A 394 3.75 18.11 -22.75
N ARG A 395 3.35 16.83 -22.74
CA ARG A 395 2.10 16.32 -23.33
C ARG A 395 0.96 16.16 -22.34
N ALA A 396 1.19 16.35 -21.05
CA ALA A 396 0.17 16.13 -20.02
C ALA A 396 -1.07 17.01 -20.23
N ALA A 397 -0.92 18.18 -20.86
CA ALA A 397 -2.02 19.09 -21.20
C ALA A 397 -2.84 18.65 -22.42
N ASP A 398 -2.35 17.72 -23.24
CA ASP A 398 -3.01 17.29 -24.47
C ASP A 398 -4.25 16.45 -24.16
N VAL A 399 -5.43 16.93 -24.57
CA VAL A 399 -6.71 16.26 -24.35
C VAL A 399 -6.74 14.88 -25.03
N SER A 400 -6.02 14.72 -26.15
CA SER A 400 -5.92 13.44 -26.88
C SER A 400 -5.01 12.41 -26.20
N PHE A 401 -4.25 12.81 -25.18
CA PHE A 401 -3.42 11.89 -24.40
C PHE A 401 -4.24 11.14 -23.33
N VAL A 402 -5.18 10.30 -23.80
CA VAL A 402 -6.16 9.59 -22.96
C VAL A 402 -5.49 8.57 -22.03
N SER A 403 -4.42 7.91 -22.47
CA SER A 403 -3.68 6.88 -21.71
C SER A 403 -2.52 7.43 -20.88
N ALA A 404 -2.53 8.73 -20.54
CA ALA A 404 -1.41 9.40 -19.87
C ALA A 404 -0.94 8.67 -18.60
N LEU A 405 -1.87 8.27 -17.73
CA LEU A 405 -1.54 7.60 -16.47
C LEU A 405 -1.00 6.18 -16.67
N ASP A 406 -1.49 5.45 -17.66
CA ASP A 406 -1.00 4.10 -17.98
C ASP A 406 0.44 4.17 -18.52
N VAL A 407 0.71 5.15 -19.38
CA VAL A 407 2.07 5.41 -19.88
C VAL A 407 3.01 5.83 -18.75
N ALA A 408 2.54 6.64 -17.79
CA ALA A 408 3.31 7.00 -16.59
C ALA A 408 3.62 5.78 -15.69
N ARG A 409 2.68 4.83 -15.59
CA ARG A 409 2.90 3.58 -14.86
C ARG A 409 3.96 2.71 -15.54
N GLN A 410 3.92 2.61 -16.87
CA GLN A 410 4.86 1.82 -17.67
C GLN A 410 6.27 2.43 -17.68
N ALA A 411 6.35 3.77 -17.72
CA ALA A 411 7.59 4.54 -17.64
C ALA A 411 8.47 4.17 -16.44
N ASN A 412 7.85 3.84 -15.30
CA ASN A 412 8.58 3.42 -14.10
C ASN A 412 9.48 2.21 -14.33
N ASN A 413 9.17 1.33 -15.28
CA ASN A 413 9.97 0.13 -15.56
C ASN A 413 10.83 0.29 -16.82
N GLU A 414 10.30 0.95 -17.84
CA GLU A 414 10.86 0.91 -19.20
C GLU A 414 11.84 2.04 -19.53
N TRP A 415 11.71 3.21 -18.91
CA TRP A 415 12.55 4.34 -19.28
C TRP A 415 13.92 4.29 -18.59
N PRO A 416 15.03 4.46 -19.35
CA PRO A 416 16.37 4.33 -18.82
C PRO A 416 16.70 5.47 -17.85
N ILE A 417 17.39 5.12 -16.77
CA ILE A 417 17.84 6.06 -15.71
C ILE A 417 19.32 6.43 -15.87
N ASN A 418 20.08 5.61 -16.60
CA ASN A 418 21.51 5.42 -16.33
C ASN A 418 22.48 6.34 -17.11
N ALA A 419 22.04 7.09 -18.12
CA ALA A 419 22.96 7.91 -18.93
C ALA A 419 23.13 9.37 -18.44
N THR A 420 22.17 9.89 -17.68
CA THR A 420 22.08 11.34 -17.34
C THR A 420 21.70 11.61 -15.87
N ALA A 421 21.66 10.58 -15.00
CA ALA A 421 21.31 10.74 -13.60
C ALA A 421 22.31 11.62 -12.83
N GLY A 422 21.94 12.89 -12.60
CA GLY A 422 22.77 13.89 -11.94
C GLY A 422 23.45 14.89 -12.89
N ASP A 423 23.20 14.81 -14.20
CA ASP A 423 23.55 15.87 -15.14
C ASP A 423 22.74 17.14 -14.81
N PRO A 424 23.39 18.27 -14.47
CA PRO A 424 22.70 19.52 -14.15
C PRO A 424 21.72 19.97 -15.23
N VAL A 425 22.01 19.72 -16.51
CA VAL A 425 21.14 20.12 -17.63
C VAL A 425 19.87 19.27 -17.66
N ALA A 426 20.00 17.95 -17.59
CA ALA A 426 18.87 17.03 -17.53
C ALA A 426 18.01 17.25 -16.26
N VAL A 427 18.65 17.50 -15.11
CA VAL A 427 17.96 17.80 -13.85
C VAL A 427 17.13 19.09 -13.96
N GLN A 428 17.72 20.13 -14.54
CA GLN A 428 17.03 21.40 -14.73
C GLN A 428 15.92 21.30 -15.78
N ALA A 429 16.11 20.52 -16.84
CA ALA A 429 15.08 20.28 -17.85
C ALA A 429 13.85 19.59 -17.27
N LEU A 430 14.05 18.58 -16.42
CA LEU A 430 12.96 17.87 -15.74
C LEU A 430 12.25 18.77 -14.71
N ALA A 431 13.00 19.52 -13.89
CA ALA A 431 12.41 20.47 -12.96
C ALA A 431 11.56 21.53 -13.68
N ALA A 432 12.09 22.10 -14.78
CA ALA A 432 11.35 23.06 -15.58
C ALA A 432 10.11 22.45 -16.26
N ALA A 433 10.14 21.17 -16.64
CA ALA A 433 8.98 20.48 -17.19
C ALA A 433 7.88 20.27 -16.14
N LEU A 434 8.26 19.95 -14.90
CA LEU A 434 7.33 19.84 -13.78
C LEU A 434 6.62 21.17 -13.51
N ASP A 435 7.37 22.28 -13.52
CA ASP A 435 6.82 23.63 -13.35
C ASP A 435 5.88 24.01 -14.50
N ARG A 436 6.25 23.74 -15.75
CA ARG A 436 5.40 24.00 -16.93
C ARG A 436 4.09 23.22 -16.88
N ALA A 437 4.12 21.98 -16.41
CA ALA A 437 2.92 21.15 -16.29
C ALA A 437 1.89 21.74 -15.31
N GLN A 438 2.29 22.62 -14.39
CA GLN A 438 1.36 23.27 -13.46
C GLN A 438 0.56 24.43 -14.08
N VAL A 439 0.92 24.88 -15.28
CA VAL A 439 0.24 26.01 -15.95
C VAL A 439 -1.16 25.62 -16.45
N SER A 440 -1.41 24.33 -16.70
CA SER A 440 -2.70 23.81 -17.15
C SER A 440 -3.33 22.93 -16.07
N ASP A 441 -4.59 23.20 -15.70
CA ASP A 441 -5.32 22.41 -14.70
C ASP A 441 -5.36 20.91 -15.05
N VAL A 442 -5.52 20.59 -16.35
CA VAL A 442 -5.55 19.21 -16.84
C VAL A 442 -4.19 18.54 -16.69
N ALA A 443 -3.11 19.25 -17.04
CA ALA A 443 -1.76 18.75 -16.89
C ALA A 443 -1.36 18.62 -15.42
N ALA A 444 -1.76 19.56 -14.57
CA ALA A 444 -1.49 19.55 -13.13
C ALA A 444 -2.15 18.34 -12.46
N GLU A 445 -3.43 18.08 -12.74
CA GLU A 445 -4.15 16.92 -12.20
C GLU A 445 -3.54 15.59 -12.67
N ARG A 446 -3.23 15.46 -13.96
CA ARG A 446 -2.58 14.26 -14.50
C ARG A 446 -1.18 14.06 -13.91
N THR A 447 -0.42 15.14 -13.77
CA THR A 447 0.91 15.10 -13.15
C THR A 447 0.81 14.67 -11.70
N ALA A 448 -0.13 15.21 -10.93
CA ALA A 448 -0.36 14.84 -9.53
C ALA A 448 -0.65 13.34 -9.37
N GLN A 449 -1.45 12.74 -10.27
CA GLN A 449 -1.71 11.30 -10.29
C GLN A 449 -0.49 10.47 -10.70
N ALA A 450 0.42 11.03 -11.49
CA ALA A 450 1.63 10.38 -11.96
C ALA A 450 2.82 10.47 -10.98
N LEU A 451 2.80 11.41 -10.03
CA LEU A 451 3.91 11.66 -9.08
C LEU A 451 4.44 10.39 -8.39
N PRO A 452 3.60 9.46 -7.86
CA PRO A 452 4.11 8.26 -7.21
C PRO A 452 4.97 7.38 -8.11
N TYR A 453 4.65 7.30 -9.40
CA TYR A 453 5.44 6.52 -10.37
C TYR A 453 6.75 7.21 -10.72
N LEU A 454 6.77 8.55 -10.74
CA LEU A 454 7.98 9.33 -10.95
C LEU A 454 8.93 9.21 -9.73
N VAL A 455 8.40 9.23 -8.51
CA VAL A 455 9.18 8.96 -7.29
C VAL A 455 9.77 7.55 -7.31
N ALA A 456 8.99 6.53 -7.66
CA ALA A 456 9.47 5.16 -7.78
C ALA A 456 10.58 5.04 -8.85
N TRP A 457 10.43 5.76 -9.97
CA TRP A 457 11.44 5.81 -11.03
C TRP A 457 12.75 6.44 -10.51
N LEU A 458 12.70 7.48 -9.68
CA LEU A 458 13.88 8.09 -9.07
C LEU A 458 14.58 7.18 -8.05
N GLN A 459 13.85 6.35 -7.31
CA GLN A 459 14.45 5.43 -6.33
C GLN A 459 15.30 4.32 -6.97
N ARG A 460 15.09 4.05 -8.27
CA ARG A 460 15.91 3.12 -9.05
C ARG A 460 17.29 3.68 -9.43
N VAL A 461 17.55 4.98 -9.18
CA VAL A 461 18.87 5.60 -9.40
C VAL A 461 19.90 4.93 -8.48
N PRO A 462 21.03 4.43 -9.00
CA PRO A 462 22.12 3.94 -8.16
C PRO A 462 22.58 5.05 -7.21
N ASP A 463 22.79 4.75 -5.93
CA ASP A 463 23.15 5.74 -4.89
C ASP A 463 22.04 6.77 -4.58
N PHE A 464 20.77 6.41 -4.77
CA PHE A 464 19.67 7.23 -4.26
C PHE A 464 19.77 7.38 -2.73
N PRO A 465 19.62 8.60 -2.16
CA PRO A 465 19.41 9.89 -2.84
C PRO A 465 20.72 10.56 -3.27
N ARG A 466 20.76 11.08 -4.51
CA ARG A 466 21.88 11.90 -5.01
C ARG A 466 21.65 13.40 -4.77
N ALA A 467 22.64 14.09 -4.19
CA ALA A 467 22.56 15.53 -3.90
C ALA A 467 22.36 16.41 -5.15
N ALA A 468 22.88 16.01 -6.31
CA ALA A 468 22.68 16.73 -7.58
C ALA A 468 21.21 16.79 -8.03
N MET A 469 20.36 15.88 -7.54
CA MET A 469 18.94 15.78 -7.89
C MET A 469 18.01 16.44 -6.85
N THR A 470 18.57 17.07 -5.82
CA THR A 470 17.83 17.83 -4.79
C THR A 470 16.75 18.76 -5.38
N PRO A 471 17.00 19.51 -6.48
CA PRO A 471 15.96 20.36 -7.08
C PRO A 471 14.71 19.58 -7.51
N ILE A 472 14.88 18.38 -8.06
CA ILE A 472 13.75 17.53 -8.48
C ILE A 472 12.99 17.04 -7.25
N TYR A 473 13.69 16.56 -6.22
CA TYR A 473 13.03 16.07 -5.00
C TYR A 473 12.19 17.16 -4.34
N ALA A 474 12.72 18.39 -4.28
CA ALA A 474 12.02 19.56 -3.75
C ALA A 474 10.79 19.89 -4.61
N SER A 475 10.94 20.01 -5.93
CA SER A 475 9.81 20.28 -6.83
C SER A 475 8.70 19.24 -6.69
N LEU A 476 9.03 17.95 -6.65
CA LEU A 476 8.02 16.89 -6.49
C LEU A 476 7.30 16.96 -5.14
N LEU A 477 8.03 17.28 -4.06
CA LEU A 477 7.42 17.42 -2.75
C LEU A 477 6.45 18.61 -2.71
N THR A 478 6.84 19.75 -3.28
CA THR A 478 5.95 20.90 -3.43
C THR A 478 4.72 20.55 -4.27
N LEU A 479 4.86 19.74 -5.32
CA LEU A 479 3.70 19.28 -6.10
C LEU A 479 2.75 18.38 -5.31
N PHE A 480 3.28 17.52 -4.43
CA PHE A 480 2.43 16.78 -3.48
C PHE A 480 1.71 17.69 -2.49
N ALA A 481 2.37 18.76 -2.03
CA ALA A 481 1.77 19.77 -1.16
C ALA A 481 0.61 20.52 -1.85
N LEU A 482 0.78 20.89 -3.12
CA LEU A 482 -0.24 21.61 -3.89
C LEU A 482 -1.39 20.72 -4.38
N SER A 483 -1.23 19.39 -4.35
CA SER A 483 -2.23 18.45 -4.84
C SER A 483 -3.44 18.35 -3.90
N ARG A 484 -4.64 18.29 -4.48
CA ARG A 484 -5.90 18.05 -3.74
C ARG A 484 -6.07 16.59 -3.31
N ALA A 485 -5.33 15.67 -3.93
CA ALA A 485 -5.42 14.24 -3.64
C ALA A 485 -4.60 13.87 -2.39
N ARG A 486 -5.28 13.76 -1.25
CA ARG A 486 -4.69 13.29 0.02
C ARG A 486 -5.03 11.81 0.23
N GLY A 487 -4.01 10.97 0.23
CA GLY A 487 -4.15 9.51 0.37
C GLY A 487 -2.85 8.86 0.83
N ALA A 488 -2.91 7.58 1.21
CA ALA A 488 -1.76 6.83 1.72
C ALA A 488 -0.55 6.84 0.77
N THR A 489 -0.79 6.80 -0.55
CA THR A 489 0.25 6.87 -1.59
C THR A 489 0.98 8.20 -1.62
N THR A 490 0.27 9.32 -1.43
CA THR A 490 0.83 10.67 -1.32
C THR A 490 1.74 10.79 -0.09
N TYR A 491 1.27 10.28 1.05
CA TYR A 491 2.07 10.26 2.29
C TYR A 491 3.32 9.41 2.13
N ASP A 492 3.20 8.18 1.64
CA ASP A 492 4.37 7.31 1.54
C ASP A 492 5.39 7.82 0.49
N SER A 493 4.93 8.37 -0.65
CA SER A 493 5.81 8.95 -1.66
C SER A 493 6.48 10.25 -1.18
N SER A 494 5.75 11.11 -0.45
CA SER A 494 6.35 12.31 0.14
C SER A 494 7.35 11.98 1.24
N GLN A 495 7.15 10.92 2.03
CA GLN A 495 8.12 10.47 3.03
C GLN A 495 9.47 10.11 2.40
N VAL A 496 9.47 9.39 1.27
CA VAL A 496 10.69 9.09 0.50
C VAL A 496 11.42 10.37 0.10
N LEU A 497 10.70 11.38 -0.40
CA LEU A 497 11.28 12.66 -0.82
C LEU A 497 11.83 13.47 0.35
N ILE A 498 11.12 13.49 1.49
CA ILE A 498 11.56 14.14 2.72
C ILE A 498 12.88 13.52 3.19
N GLY A 499 12.94 12.19 3.28
CA GLY A 499 14.17 11.47 3.63
C GLY A 499 15.32 11.73 2.65
N ALA A 500 15.02 11.81 1.35
CA ALA A 500 16.00 12.13 0.30
C ALA A 500 16.59 13.54 0.45
N LEU A 501 15.73 14.54 0.66
CA LEU A 501 16.11 15.94 0.86
C LEU A 501 16.96 16.10 2.12
N LEU A 502 16.53 15.49 3.22
CA LEU A 502 17.23 15.51 4.49
C LEU A 502 18.60 14.84 4.43
N THR A 503 18.72 13.70 3.72
CA THR A 503 19.99 12.99 3.53
C THR A 503 20.96 13.75 2.63
N SER A 504 20.45 14.48 1.64
CA SER A 504 21.27 15.27 0.70
C SER A 504 21.91 16.51 1.31
N GLY A 505 21.43 16.93 2.49
CA GLY A 505 21.89 18.12 3.21
C GLY A 505 21.21 19.39 2.71
N LEU A 506 20.49 20.08 3.59
CA LEU A 506 19.73 21.28 3.28
C LEU A 506 20.34 22.52 3.95
N ASP A 507 20.36 23.64 3.25
CA ASP A 507 20.60 24.94 3.87
C ASP A 507 19.38 25.41 4.68
N SER A 508 19.53 26.48 5.45
CA SER A 508 18.46 27.00 6.32
C SER A 508 17.19 27.40 5.54
N LYS A 509 17.34 27.88 4.30
CA LYS A 509 16.21 28.31 3.47
C LYS A 509 15.46 27.10 2.92
N ALA A 510 16.19 26.10 2.40
CA ALA A 510 15.64 24.87 1.88
C ALA A 510 14.99 24.02 2.98
N TYR A 511 15.56 24.01 4.19
CA TYR A 511 14.96 23.36 5.35
C TYR A 511 13.61 24.01 5.74
N LYS A 512 13.51 25.34 5.73
CA LYS A 512 12.24 26.03 6.00
C LYS A 512 11.19 25.74 4.92
N ALA A 513 11.60 25.65 3.65
CA ALA A 513 10.71 25.26 2.57
C ALA A 513 10.21 23.81 2.74
N LEU A 514 11.09 22.89 3.12
CA LEU A 514 10.73 21.50 3.44
C LEU A 514 9.67 21.44 4.54
N ILE A 515 9.85 22.17 5.64
CA ILE A 515 8.87 22.21 6.74
C ILE A 515 7.53 22.79 6.26
N ALA A 516 7.54 23.83 5.43
CA ALA A 516 6.31 24.41 4.86
C ALA A 516 5.56 23.38 3.99
N ASP A 517 6.27 22.65 3.13
CA ASP A 517 5.67 21.60 2.28
C ASP A 517 5.10 20.45 3.13
N ILE A 518 5.82 20.02 4.18
CA ILE A 518 5.32 19.00 5.12
C ILE A 518 4.02 19.45 5.79
N ASN A 519 3.98 20.70 6.25
CA ASN A 519 2.81 21.27 6.90
C ASN A 519 1.60 21.33 5.94
N GLU A 520 1.84 21.72 4.69
CA GLU A 520 0.80 21.76 3.67
C GLU A 520 0.29 20.34 3.34
N ILE A 521 1.17 19.34 3.18
CA ILE A 521 0.80 17.93 2.94
C ILE A 521 0.04 17.33 4.14
N ALA A 522 0.39 17.72 5.37
CA ALA A 522 -0.36 17.35 6.56
C ALA A 522 -1.78 17.94 6.53
N GLY A 523 -1.88 19.25 6.25
CA GLY A 523 -3.13 20.03 6.21
C GLY A 523 -3.95 19.92 7.50
N ASP A 524 -5.25 20.23 7.39
CA ASP A 524 -6.17 20.29 8.53
C ASP A 524 -6.89 18.95 8.83
N GLY A 525 -6.66 17.91 8.02
CA GLY A 525 -7.44 16.67 8.03
C GLY A 525 -6.87 15.57 8.93
N PHE A 526 -7.67 15.05 9.86
CA PHE A 526 -7.26 13.98 10.79
C PHE A 526 -7.58 12.56 10.27
N GLY A 527 -6.63 11.95 9.56
CA GLY A 527 -6.65 10.54 9.16
C GLY A 527 -5.63 9.69 9.94
N ILE A 528 -5.91 8.40 10.13
CA ILE A 528 -4.98 7.46 10.81
C ILE A 528 -3.64 7.37 10.05
N ASP A 529 -3.70 7.26 8.72
CA ASP A 529 -2.49 7.17 7.87
C ASP A 529 -1.62 8.42 7.99
N MET A 530 -2.23 9.62 8.09
CA MET A 530 -1.52 10.88 8.30
C MET A 530 -0.79 10.90 9.66
N ILE A 531 -1.41 10.41 10.74
CA ILE A 531 -0.80 10.41 12.08
C ILE A 531 0.47 9.56 12.10
N TYR A 532 0.43 8.37 11.50
CA TYR A 532 1.61 7.52 11.41
C TYR A 532 2.68 8.16 10.54
N TRP A 533 2.31 8.75 9.41
CA TRP A 533 3.23 9.48 8.54
C TRP A 533 3.94 10.65 9.25
N ILE A 534 3.23 11.47 10.02
CA ILE A 534 3.86 12.56 10.80
C ILE A 534 4.83 12.00 11.85
N LEU A 535 4.49 10.90 12.52
CA LEU A 535 5.38 10.30 13.52
C LEU A 535 6.69 9.83 12.89
N GLU A 536 6.62 9.20 11.72
CA GLU A 536 7.80 8.79 10.95
C GLU A 536 8.66 10.00 10.56
N ILE A 537 8.05 11.10 10.08
CA ILE A 537 8.78 12.34 9.76
C ILE A 537 9.47 12.93 10.99
N VAL A 538 8.81 12.93 12.14
CA VAL A 538 9.41 13.42 13.40
C VAL A 538 10.60 12.57 13.82
N GLU A 539 10.55 11.25 13.58
CA GLU A 539 11.68 10.35 13.80
C GLU A 539 12.83 10.65 12.83
N ASP A 540 12.56 10.80 11.52
CA ASP A 540 13.56 11.15 10.50
C ASP A 540 14.28 12.47 10.84
N LEU A 541 13.52 13.51 11.21
CA LEU A 541 14.06 14.80 11.65
C LEU A 541 14.87 14.68 12.95
N GLY A 542 14.42 13.83 13.88
CA GLY A 542 15.10 13.57 15.16
C GLY A 542 16.45 12.88 15.01
N GLU A 543 16.56 11.93 14.08
CA GLU A 543 17.80 11.20 13.81
C GLU A 543 18.92 12.09 13.24
N LEU A 544 18.58 13.03 12.36
CA LEU A 544 19.55 13.97 11.79
C LEU A 544 20.10 14.93 12.84
N ARG A 545 19.25 15.37 13.76
CA ARG A 545 19.65 16.22 14.87
C ARG A 545 20.61 15.50 15.82
N CYS A 546 20.42 14.20 16.04
CA CYS A 546 21.40 13.37 16.77
C CYS A 546 22.74 13.26 16.03
N ARG A 547 22.73 13.03 14.71
CA ARG A 547 23.96 12.97 13.89
C ARG A 547 24.73 14.30 13.90
N TYR A 548 24.04 15.42 13.79
CA TYR A 548 24.64 16.77 13.83
C TYR A 548 25.22 17.12 15.20
N GLN A 549 24.55 16.75 16.30
CA GLN A 549 25.06 16.97 17.67
C GLN A 549 26.28 16.08 18.00
N ILE A 550 26.36 14.87 17.43
CA ILE A 550 27.52 13.99 17.58
C ILE A 550 28.74 14.56 16.82
N HIS A 551 28.55 15.07 15.60
CA HIS A 551 29.63 15.72 14.85
C HIS A 551 30.14 16.99 15.54
N ARG A 552 29.24 17.82 16.08
CA ARG A 552 29.63 19.05 16.82
C ARG A 552 30.35 18.77 18.15
N ARG A 553 30.16 17.59 18.74
CA ARG A 553 30.92 17.14 19.92
C ARG A 553 32.29 16.54 19.58
N ALA A 554 32.49 16.07 18.35
CA ALA A 554 33.77 15.55 17.89
C ALA A 554 34.79 16.67 17.55
N ASP A 555 34.32 17.88 17.24
CA ASP A 555 35.15 19.08 16.98
C ASP A 555 35.57 19.85 18.24
N VAL A 556 35.32 19.32 19.44
CA VAL A 556 35.83 19.89 20.70
C VAL A 556 36.95 18.99 21.23
N SER A 557 38.14 19.60 21.40
CA SER A 557 39.44 18.98 21.73
C SER A 557 39.41 17.83 22.77
N PRO A 558 40.31 16.82 22.65
CA PRO A 558 40.26 15.56 23.39
C PRO A 558 40.96 15.66 24.75
N GLU A 559 40.39 16.39 25.70
CA GLU A 559 40.81 16.31 27.10
C GLU A 559 39.57 16.31 27.99
N THR A 560 39.00 15.12 28.19
CA THR A 560 38.49 14.57 29.46
C THR A 560 37.77 13.26 29.12
N ILE A 561 38.53 12.18 28.91
CA ILE A 561 37.97 10.82 28.92
C ILE A 561 38.30 10.20 30.27
N ALA A 562 37.31 10.20 31.15
CA ALA A 562 37.21 9.24 32.24
C ALA A 562 35.80 8.63 32.21
N ALA A 563 35.75 7.33 31.89
CA ALA A 563 34.59 6.45 31.87
C ALA A 563 33.95 6.30 33.29
N PRO A 564 32.74 5.71 33.51
CA PRO A 564 32.14 4.66 32.67
C PRO A 564 30.60 4.63 32.49
N ARG A 565 30.20 3.85 31.46
CA ARG A 565 28.94 3.08 31.29
C ARG A 565 27.60 3.70 31.73
N ALA A 566 26.74 3.97 30.74
CA ALA A 566 25.36 3.47 30.73
C ALA A 566 24.78 3.53 29.30
N THR A 567 24.48 2.38 28.72
CA THR A 567 23.64 2.23 27.53
C THR A 567 22.21 2.64 27.90
N VAL A 568 21.90 3.93 27.79
CA VAL A 568 20.53 4.43 27.93
C VAL A 568 19.94 4.53 26.52
N LYS A 569 19.22 3.48 26.10
CA LYS A 569 18.20 3.64 25.06
C LYS A 569 17.15 4.63 25.59
N PRO A 570 16.82 5.73 24.89
CA PRO A 570 15.66 6.51 25.27
C PRO A 570 14.42 5.69 24.93
N ARG A 571 13.86 5.00 25.92
CA ARG A 571 12.47 4.50 25.82
C ARG A 571 11.56 5.72 25.91
N LEU A 572 11.12 6.23 24.76
CA LEU A 572 9.93 7.06 24.68
C LEU A 572 8.75 6.25 25.21
N ARG A 573 8.42 6.44 26.50
CA ARG A 573 7.14 5.98 27.06
C ARG A 573 6.08 6.93 26.56
N ILE A 574 5.47 6.60 25.42
CA ILE A 574 4.21 7.20 25.00
C ILE A 574 3.15 6.73 25.99
N ARG A 575 2.80 7.59 26.96
CA ARG A 575 1.54 7.44 27.69
C ARG A 575 0.44 7.66 26.66
N SER A 576 -0.36 6.62 26.44
CA SER A 576 -1.52 6.68 25.56
C SER A 576 -2.39 7.90 25.93
N VAL A 577 -2.42 8.90 25.06
CA VAL A 577 -3.37 10.02 25.12
C VAL A 577 -4.62 9.57 24.36
N ALA A 578 -5.80 9.74 24.94
CA ALA A 578 -7.07 9.46 24.26
C ALA A 578 -7.55 10.76 23.59
N PRO A 579 -8.23 10.67 22.45
CA PRO A 579 -8.65 11.84 21.69
C PRO A 579 -9.92 12.42 22.32
N ARG A 580 -9.81 13.55 23.01
CA ARG A 580 -10.92 14.48 23.30
C ARG A 580 -10.33 15.76 23.86
N GLU A 581 -10.16 16.73 22.96
CA GLU A 581 -9.98 18.19 23.10
C GLU A 581 -9.19 18.64 21.87
N SER A 582 -9.90 18.74 20.74
CA SER A 582 -9.33 18.82 19.39
C SER A 582 -8.97 20.24 18.91
N GLU A 583 -8.81 21.23 19.80
CA GLU A 583 -8.34 22.57 19.39
C GLU A 583 -7.19 23.13 20.25
N LEU A 584 -6.82 22.53 21.38
CA LEU A 584 -5.87 23.16 22.33
C LEU A 584 -4.60 22.36 22.67
N HIS A 585 -4.39 21.16 22.13
CA HIS A 585 -3.28 20.29 22.57
C HIS A 585 -2.30 19.76 21.51
N TRP A 586 -2.39 20.18 20.25
CA TRP A 586 -1.33 19.91 19.24
C TRP A 586 -0.38 21.07 18.99
N GLY A 587 -0.59 22.22 19.66
CA GLY A 587 0.37 23.32 19.64
C GLY A 587 1.78 22.90 20.05
N TRP A 588 1.96 21.81 20.80
CA TRP A 588 3.29 21.27 21.14
C TRP A 588 3.99 20.54 19.99
N LEU A 589 3.25 19.94 19.06
CA LEU A 589 3.80 19.23 17.90
C LEU A 589 4.13 20.22 16.78
N TRP A 590 3.27 21.24 16.60
CA TRP A 590 3.56 22.42 15.77
C TRP A 590 4.72 23.25 16.35
N ASN A 591 4.75 23.48 17.67
CA ASN A 591 5.92 24.08 18.32
C ASN A 591 7.16 23.19 18.20
N LEU A 592 7.05 21.86 18.07
CA LEU A 592 8.22 20.99 17.86
C LEU A 592 8.77 21.17 16.44
N LEU A 593 7.89 21.27 15.43
CA LEU A 593 8.26 21.53 14.03
C LEU A 593 8.82 22.96 13.87
N ASP A 594 8.19 23.96 14.48
CA ASP A 594 8.67 25.35 14.50
C ASP A 594 9.97 25.51 15.29
N PHE A 595 10.13 24.82 16.43
CA PHE A 595 11.36 24.82 17.22
C PHE A 595 12.50 24.08 16.52
N CYS A 596 12.21 23.16 15.59
CA CYS A 596 13.20 22.57 14.70
C CYS A 596 13.57 23.49 13.52
N GLY A 597 12.77 24.53 13.22
CA GLY A 597 13.03 25.54 12.18
C GLY A 597 13.77 26.79 12.64
N GLY A 598 14.12 26.88 13.94
CA GLY A 598 14.82 28.00 14.59
C GLY A 598 16.35 27.88 14.60
#